data_AF-A0A2W6DWP3-F1
#
_entry.id   AF-A0A2W6DWP3-F1
#
_cell.length_a   1.000
_cell.length_b   1.000
_cell.length_c   1.000
_cell.angle_alpha   90.00
_cell.angle_beta   90.00
_cell.angle_gamma   90.00
#
_symmetry.space_group_name_H-M   'P 1'
#
loop_
_entity.id
_entity.type
_entity.pdbx_description
1 polymer ?
#
loop_
_entity_poly.entity_id
_entity_poly.type
_entity_poly.pdbx_seq_one_letter_code
_entity_poly.pdbx_strand_id
1 'polypeptide(L)' 'MRPDQAVHQLGAIEAQPRHEFWADQVPFVGVALTGVIGHRQVTDAYLAQLARSQTGRLATFDQGLAQLHTDVAHLVPTK' A
#
# COMPACT_ATOMS: atom_id res chain seq x y z
N MET A 1 -3.69 -4.74 -20.76
CA MET A 1 -3.65 -3.27 -20.72
C MET A 1 -2.35 -2.82 -21.36
N ARG A 2 -2.37 -1.86 -22.29
CA ARG A 2 -1.14 -1.29 -22.86
C ARG A 2 -0.56 -0.22 -21.91
N PRO A 3 0.76 0.03 -21.90
CA PRO A 3 1.37 1.00 -20.98
C PRO A 3 0.77 2.42 -21.06
N ASP A 4 0.45 2.88 -22.27
CA ASP A 4 -0.23 4.17 -22.51
C ASP A 4 -1.60 4.24 -21.84
N GLN A 5 -2.35 3.14 -21.87
CA GLN A 5 -3.65 3.04 -21.21
C GLN A 5 -3.52 3.04 -19.68
N ALA A 6 -2.48 2.39 -19.14
CA ALA A 6 -2.21 2.39 -17.70
C ALA A 6 -1.89 3.81 -17.19
N VAL A 7 -1.02 4.53 -17.90
CA VAL A 7 -0.65 5.91 -17.55
C VAL A 7 -1.86 6.85 -17.64
N HIS A 8 -2.70 6.71 -18.67
CA HIS A 8 -3.92 7.51 -18.78
C HIS A 8 -4.90 7.26 -17.62
N GLN A 9 -5.09 6.00 -17.21
CA GLN A 9 -5.92 5.65 -16.06
C GLN A 9 -5.36 6.21 -14.75
N LEU A 10 -4.03 6.17 -14.57
CA LEU A 10 -3.37 6.76 -13.41
C LEU A 10 -3.62 8.28 -13.33
N GLY A 11 -3.49 9.00 -14.44
CA GLY A 11 -3.78 10.44 -14.48
C GLY A 11 -5.22 10.79 -14.08
N ALA A 12 -6.19 9.93 -14.40
CA ALA A 12 -7.58 10.11 -13.97
C ALA A 12 -7.79 9.92 -12.46
N ILE A 13 -6.95 9.10 -11.80
CA ILE A 13 -6.93 8.93 -10.34
C ILE A 13 -6.25 10.14 -9.70
N GLU A 14 -5.11 10.57 -10.24
CA GLU A 14 -4.35 11.72 -9.72
C GLU A 14 -5.15 13.03 -9.75
N ALA A 15 -6.01 13.20 -10.76
CA ALA A 15 -6.86 14.38 -10.91
C ALA A 15 -8.03 14.45 -9.90
N GLN A 16 -8.27 13.40 -9.09
CA GLN A 16 -9.35 13.41 -8.11
C GLN A 16 -9.02 14.36 -6.95
N PRO A 17 -9.92 15.27 -6.53
CA PRO A 17 -9.67 16.18 -5.40
C PRO A 17 -9.38 15.49 -4.06
N ARG A 18 -9.74 14.21 -3.95
CA ARG A 18 -9.52 13.37 -2.77
C ARG A 18 -8.25 12.53 -2.84
N HIS A 19 -7.52 12.61 -3.94
CA HIS A 19 -6.26 11.90 -4.11
C HIS A 19 -5.11 12.75 -3.55
N GLU A 20 -4.24 12.11 -2.79
CA GLU A 20 -2.97 12.65 -2.35
C GLU A 20 -1.90 11.60 -2.60
N PHE A 21 -0.78 12.01 -3.21
CA PHE A 21 0.34 11.12 -3.45
C PHE A 21 1.23 11.03 -2.21
N TRP A 22 1.47 9.83 -1.71
CA TRP A 22 2.45 9.57 -0.65
C TRP A 22 3.73 9.01 -1.26
N ALA A 23 4.78 9.83 -1.27
CA ALA A 23 6.09 9.42 -1.76
C ALA A 23 6.77 8.40 -0.81
N ASP A 24 7.87 7.82 -1.28
CA ASP A 24 8.78 7.08 -0.41
C ASP A 24 9.46 8.05 0.56
N GLN A 25 9.00 8.04 1.82
CA GLN A 25 9.46 8.96 2.87
C GLN A 25 9.86 8.25 4.15
N VAL A 26 9.74 6.91 4.20
CA VAL A 26 10.08 6.14 5.40
C VAL A 26 11.41 5.44 5.18
N PRO A 27 12.44 5.70 6.01
CA PRO A 27 13.67 4.94 5.95
C PRO A 27 13.39 3.44 6.14
N PHE A 28 13.89 2.60 5.24
CA PHE A 28 13.62 1.16 5.31
C PHE A 28 14.10 0.51 6.62
N VAL A 29 15.13 1.09 7.26
CA VAL A 29 15.61 0.68 8.60
C VAL A 29 14.54 0.79 9.69
N GLY A 30 13.55 1.66 9.52
CA GLY A 30 12.41 1.82 10.43
C GLY A 30 11.21 0.92 10.12
N VAL A 31 11.30 0.09 9.07
CA VAL A 31 10.20 -0.81 8.68
C VAL A 31 10.27 -2.07 9.52
N ALA A 32 9.20 -2.34 10.27
CA ALA A 32 9.06 -3.59 10.99
C ALA A 32 8.85 -4.75 10.01
N LEU A 33 9.84 -5.64 9.89
CA LEU A 33 9.77 -6.85 9.06
C LEU A 33 9.19 -8.05 9.82
N THR A 34 8.59 -7.83 10.99
CA THR A 34 7.99 -8.91 11.80
C THR A 34 6.94 -9.65 10.97
N GLY A 35 7.10 -10.97 10.85
CA GLY A 35 6.21 -11.84 10.08
C GLY A 35 6.41 -11.81 8.56
N VAL A 36 7.45 -11.12 8.06
CA VAL A 36 7.97 -11.33 6.70
C VAL A 36 8.70 -12.66 6.66
N ILE A 37 8.11 -13.62 5.96
CA ILE A 37 8.63 -14.99 5.78
C ILE A 37 9.42 -15.10 4.46
N GLY A 38 9.13 -14.25 3.48
CA GLY A 38 9.85 -14.24 2.20
C GLY A 38 9.89 -12.88 1.53
N HIS A 39 10.80 -12.75 0.57
CA HIS A 39 11.10 -11.49 -0.13
C HIS A 39 9.88 -10.82 -0.78
N ARG A 40 8.80 -11.58 -1.05
CA ARG A 40 7.56 -11.06 -1.63
C ARG A 40 6.77 -10.14 -0.69
N GLN A 41 6.97 -10.23 0.62
CA GLN A 41 6.23 -9.45 1.63
C GLN A 41 6.99 -8.18 2.06
N VAL A 42 8.20 -7.96 1.52
CA VAL A 42 9.04 -6.80 1.86
C VAL A 42 8.33 -5.49 1.47
N THR A 43 7.70 -5.46 0.30
CA THR A 43 6.90 -4.31 -0.16
C THR A 43 5.67 -4.10 0.72
N ASP A 44 4.99 -5.18 1.13
CA ASP A 44 3.81 -5.10 1.99
C ASP A 44 4.15 -4.48 3.34
N ALA A 45 5.26 -4.91 3.95
CA ALA A 45 5.75 -4.35 5.20
C ALA A 45 6.08 -2.85 5.07
N TYR A 46 6.69 -2.45 3.95
CA TYR A 46 6.95 -1.05 3.66
C TYR A 46 5.66 -0.23 3.54
N LEU A 47 4.69 -0.69 2.73
CA LEU A 47 3.41 0.01 2.55
C LEU A 47 2.63 0.13 3.86
N ALA A 48 2.64 -0.92 4.69
CA ALA A 48 2.05 -0.89 6.02
C ALA A 48 2.74 0.15 6.91
N GLN A 49 4.07 0.24 6.88
CA GLN A 49 4.80 1.24 7.65
C GLN A 49 4.54 2.67 7.16
N LEU A 50 4.49 2.90 5.85
CA LEU A 50 4.15 4.21 5.28
C LEU A 50 2.74 4.65 5.68
N ALA A 51 1.78 3.74 5.67
CA ALA A 51 0.42 4.04 6.14
C ALA A 51 0.41 4.42 7.64
N ARG A 52 1.19 3.72 8.48
CA ARG A 52 1.33 4.07 9.91
C ARG A 52 1.92 5.46 10.11
N SER A 53 2.98 5.82 9.37
CA SER A 53 3.63 7.14 9.52
C SER A 53 2.72 8.30 9.10
N GLN A 54 1.81 8.06 8.17
CA GLN A 54 0.81 9.03 7.72
C GLN A 54 -0.47 9.05 8.58
N THR A 55 -0.54 8.25 9.65
CA THR A 55 -1.78 8.04 10.44
C THR A 55 -2.97 7.60 9.56
N GLY A 56 -2.65 6.88 8.48
CA GLY A 56 -3.58 6.42 7.46
C GLY A 56 -3.95 4.94 7.60
N ARG A 57 -4.60 4.41 6.57
CA ARG A 57 -4.94 2.98 6.46
C ARG A 57 -4.59 2.46 5.08
N LEU A 58 -4.14 1.22 5.00
CA LEU A 58 -3.79 0.55 3.76
C LEU A 58 -4.97 -0.30 3.26
N ALA A 59 -5.67 0.18 2.24
CA ALA A 59 -6.68 -0.63 1.57
C ALA A 59 -6.00 -1.70 0.68
N THR A 60 -6.42 -2.96 0.79
CA THR A 60 -5.83 -4.06 0.02
C THR A 60 -6.89 -5.09 -0.39
N PHE A 61 -6.65 -5.80 -1.49
CA PHE A 61 -7.38 -7.02 -1.85
C PHE A 61 -6.64 -8.30 -1.45
N ASP A 62 -5.41 -8.17 -0.94
CA ASP A 62 -4.59 -9.28 -0.49
C ASP A 62 -4.96 -9.67 0.96
N GLN A 63 -5.46 -10.90 1.12
CA GLN A 63 -5.85 -11.43 2.43
C GLN A 63 -4.66 -11.64 3.36
N GLY A 64 -3.51 -12.08 2.84
CA GLY A 64 -2.31 -12.32 3.63
C GLY A 64 -1.74 -11.02 4.18
N LEU A 65 -1.71 -9.96 3.37
CA LEU A 65 -1.33 -8.62 3.80
C LEU A 65 -2.25 -8.12 4.92
N ALA A 66 -3.57 -8.25 4.72
CA ALA A 66 -4.56 -7.78 5.70
C ALA A 66 -4.48 -8.54 7.03
N GLN A 67 -4.20 -9.85 6.98
CA GLN A 67 -4.02 -10.69 8.17
C GLN A 67 -2.70 -10.42 8.89
N LEU A 68 -1.64 -10.06 8.17
CA LEU A 68 -0.34 -9.79 8.75
C LEU A 68 -0.25 -8.38 9.37
N HIS A 69 -0.98 -7.41 8.80
CA HIS A 69 -0.96 -6.01 9.20
C HIS A 69 -2.34 -5.53 9.67
N THR A 70 -3.00 -6.29 10.55
CA THR A 70 -4.39 -6.03 11.01
C THR A 70 -4.60 -4.67 11.66
N ASP A 71 -3.54 -4.05 12.17
CA ASP A 71 -3.57 -2.75 12.82
C ASP A 71 -3.74 -1.59 11.83
N VAL A 72 -3.27 -1.74 10.58
CA VAL A 72 -3.24 -0.66 9.59
C VAL A 72 -3.90 -1.02 8.26
N ALA A 73 -3.97 -2.30 7.91
CA ALA A 73 -4.55 -2.79 6.67
C ALA A 73 -6.07 -2.98 6.78
N HIS A 74 -6.77 -2.72 5.69
CA HIS A 74 -8.20 -2.97 5.52
C HIS A 74 -8.42 -3.80 4.27
N LEU A 75 -8.92 -5.03 4.44
CA LEU A 75 -9.32 -5.87 3.32
C LEU A 75 -10.57 -5.29 2.65
N VAL A 76 -10.44 -4.90 1.40
CA VAL A 76 -11.55 -4.42 0.58
C VAL A 76 -12.30 -5.64 0.04
N PRO A 77 -13.63 -5.74 0.25
CA PRO A 77 -14.42 -6.83 -0.30
C PRO A 77 -14.40 -6.81 -1.83
N THR A 78 -14.11 -7.95 -2.45
CA THR A 78 -14.37 -8.16 -3.87
C THR A 78 -15.81 -8.65 -4.03
N LYS A 79 -16.61 -7.95 -4.83
CA LYS A 79 -17.95 -8.41 -5.23
C LYS A 79 -17.87 -9.60 -6.18
#